data_AF-A0A2C5ZJC7-F1
#
_entry.id   AF-A0A2C5ZJC7-F1
#
_cell.length_a   1.000
_cell.length_b   1.000
_cell.length_c   1.000
_cell.angle_alpha   90.00
_cell.angle_beta   90.00
_cell.angle_gamma   90.00
#
_symmetry.space_group_name_H-M   'P 1'
#
loop_
_entity.id
_entity.type
_entity.pdbx_description
1 polymer ?
#
loop_
_entity_poly.entity_id
_entity_poly.type
_entity_poly.pdbx_seq_one_letter_code
_entity_poly.pdbx_strand_id
1 'polypeptide(L)'
;MEQDASLRQPNFSLAAESMRTVADQLERCGNLPAVDGGARLAETLQTVLERIDALERTIHHRIDTLERTIHHRIDTLEKTVHHRIDVLESTMQRRFDEVEQRMTDLDRKMTFSNRNAIARAHNGTVERGDTPLQRPYSLLTGDLIDGFPSNMDQMDRLHGRDVDNLLRHLGESDEGSAAEKKRRLKLASGLIKRLL
;
A
#
# COMPACT_ATOMS: atom_id res chain seq x y z
N MET A 1 -13.72 115.79 36.81
CA MET A 1 -12.80 115.82 35.66
C MET A 1 -11.49 115.27 36.19
N GLU A 2 -11.28 113.95 36.17
CA GLU A 2 -10.65 113.29 35.02
C GLU A 2 -9.48 114.12 34.48
N GLN A 3 -8.28 113.83 34.99
CA GLN A 3 -6.94 114.11 34.46
C GLN A 3 -5.96 113.89 35.65
N ASP A 4 -4.95 113.03 35.62
CA ASP A 4 -4.29 112.42 34.48
C ASP A 4 -3.62 111.12 34.94
N ALA A 5 -4.21 109.97 34.58
CA ALA A 5 -3.54 108.67 34.70
C ALA A 5 -2.47 108.49 33.61
N SER A 6 -2.32 109.46 32.70
CA SER A 6 -1.15 109.63 31.84
C SER A 6 -0.17 110.53 32.60
N LEU A 7 1.09 110.21 32.89
CA LEU A 7 2.01 109.23 32.37
C LEU A 7 2.69 108.60 33.59
N ARG A 8 2.06 107.61 34.24
CA ARG A 8 2.82 106.76 35.16
C ARG A 8 3.96 106.14 34.36
N GLN A 9 5.20 106.55 34.65
CA GLN A 9 6.34 106.02 33.92
C GLN A 9 6.45 104.51 34.17
N PRO A 10 6.74 103.71 33.13
CA PRO A 10 6.95 102.28 33.28
C PRO A 10 8.09 102.00 34.26
N ASN A 11 7.87 101.10 35.22
CA ASN A 11 8.96 100.58 36.04
C ASN A 11 9.64 99.45 35.27
N PHE A 12 10.66 99.80 34.48
CA PHE A 12 11.39 98.83 33.66
C PHE A 12 12.11 97.75 34.48
N SER A 13 12.55 98.06 35.71
CA SER A 13 13.13 97.07 36.61
C SER A 13 12.10 96.01 37.02
N LEU A 14 10.89 96.44 37.41
CA LEU A 14 9.78 95.55 37.72
C LEU A 14 9.31 94.76 36.49
N ALA A 15 9.28 95.38 35.31
CA ALA A 15 8.93 94.70 34.07
C ALA A 15 9.97 93.62 33.70
N ALA A 16 11.26 93.94 33.80
CA ALA A 16 12.34 92.98 33.56
C ALA A 16 12.33 91.83 34.56
N GLU A 17 12.07 92.12 35.84
CA GLU A 17 11.95 91.11 36.89
C GLU A 17 10.72 90.22 36.67
N SER A 18 9.58 90.82 36.33
CA SER A 18 8.36 90.08 35.97
C SER A 18 8.59 89.17 34.75
N MET A 19 9.30 89.65 33.72
CA MET A 19 9.67 88.83 32.57
C MET A 19 10.60 87.67 32.96
N ARG A 20 11.58 87.89 33.85
CA ARG A 20 12.41 86.80 34.37
C ARG A 20 11.57 85.78 35.15
N THR A 21 10.63 86.23 35.98
CA THR A 21 9.73 85.32 36.70
C THR A 21 8.88 84.49 35.74
N VAL A 22 8.36 85.09 34.66
CA VAL A 22 7.61 84.36 33.63
C VAL A 22 8.53 83.36 32.90
N ALA A 23 9.76 83.75 32.57
CA ALA A 23 10.73 82.84 31.96
C ALA A 23 11.04 81.63 32.87
N ASP A 24 11.29 81.85 34.16
CA ASP A 24 11.50 80.79 35.15
C ASP A 24 10.30 79.83 35.25
N GLN A 25 9.06 80.34 35.17
CA GLN A 25 7.86 79.48 35.17
C GLN A 25 7.70 78.70 33.86
N LEU A 26 8.06 79.30 32.72
CA LEU A 26 8.06 78.61 31.43
C LEU A 26 9.11 77.49 31.39
N GLU A 27 10.29 77.68 32.00
CA GLU A 27 11.29 76.61 32.15
C GLU A 27 10.73 75.43 32.98
N ARG A 28 9.90 75.71 33.99
CA ARG A 28 9.22 74.68 34.79
C ARG A 28 8.13 73.94 34.05
N CYS A 29 7.65 74.42 32.90
CA CYS A 29 6.67 73.69 32.09
C CYS A 29 7.20 72.32 31.62
N GLY A 30 8.52 72.11 31.56
CA GLY A 30 9.11 70.80 31.32
C GLY A 30 8.82 69.76 32.41
N ASN A 31 8.45 70.19 33.62
CA ASN A 31 8.04 69.31 34.73
C ASN A 31 6.54 68.97 34.69
N LEU A 32 5.79 69.46 33.69
CA LEU A 32 4.36 69.16 33.60
C LEU A 32 4.17 67.67 33.28
N PRO A 33 3.31 66.94 34.03
CA PRO A 33 3.03 65.53 33.78
C PRO A 33 2.52 65.22 32.38
N ALA A 34 1.89 66.20 31.71
CA ALA A 34 1.44 66.06 30.33
C ALA A 34 2.60 65.94 29.31
N VAL A 35 3.73 66.61 29.57
CA VAL A 35 4.93 66.57 28.72
C VAL A 35 5.70 65.27 28.96
N ASP A 36 5.93 64.91 30.22
CA ASP A 36 6.58 63.65 30.61
C ASP A 36 5.75 62.41 30.22
N GLY A 37 4.44 62.48 30.43
CA GLY A 37 3.50 61.42 30.02
C GLY A 37 3.49 61.16 28.52
N GLY A 38 3.63 62.21 27.70
CA GLY A 38 3.76 62.09 26.24
C GLY A 38 5.04 61.38 25.83
N ALA A 39 6.18 61.71 26.44
CA ALA A 39 7.46 61.04 26.19
C ALA A 39 7.42 59.55 26.58
N ARG A 40 6.86 59.24 27.75
CA ARG A 40 6.69 57.85 28.22
C ARG A 40 5.74 57.04 27.35
N LEU A 41 4.66 57.67 26.87
CA LEU A 41 3.75 57.05 25.91
C LEU A 41 4.44 56.74 24.58
N ALA A 42 5.25 57.67 24.06
CA ALA A 42 6.01 57.45 22.83
C ALA A 42 7.01 56.28 22.97
N GLU A 43 7.73 56.21 24.09
CA GLU A 43 8.65 55.09 24.39
C GLU A 43 7.90 53.75 24.51
N THR A 44 6.73 53.77 25.17
CA THR A 44 5.89 52.56 25.31
C THR A 44 5.36 52.10 23.96
N LEU A 45 4.90 53.02 23.12
CA LEU A 45 4.42 52.72 21.76
C LEU A 45 5.56 52.16 20.89
N GLN A 46 6.76 52.75 20.96
CA GLN A 46 7.93 52.24 20.25
C GLN A 46 8.26 50.80 20.68
N THR A 47 8.25 50.53 21.99
CA THR A 47 8.48 49.19 22.52
C THR A 47 7.40 48.20 22.05
N VAL A 48 6.13 48.63 21.98
CA VAL A 48 5.03 47.79 21.49
C VAL A 48 5.20 47.47 20.01
N LEU A 49 5.57 48.46 19.18
CA LEU A 49 5.82 48.26 17.75
C LEU A 49 6.96 47.25 17.52
N GLU A 50 8.06 47.39 18.26
CA GLU A 50 9.18 46.44 18.17
C GLU A 50 8.78 45.01 18.57
N ARG A 51 7.91 44.87 19.58
CA ARG A 51 7.36 43.56 19.98
C ARG A 51 6.41 42.98 18.93
N ILE A 52 5.61 43.82 18.27
CA ILE A 52 4.75 43.40 17.17
C ILE A 52 5.61 42.91 16.00
N ASP A 53 6.63 43.67 15.59
CA ASP A 53 7.55 43.26 14.52
C ASP A 53 8.24 41.93 14.83
N ALA A 54 8.70 41.75 16.07
CA ALA A 54 9.33 40.50 16.50
C ALA A 54 8.34 39.31 16.46
N LEU A 55 7.09 39.56 16.86
CA LEU A 55 6.03 38.56 16.81
C LEU A 55 5.65 38.19 15.38
N GLU A 56 5.54 39.17 14.48
CA GLU A 56 5.29 38.94 13.05
C GLU A 56 6.39 38.09 12.41
N ARG A 57 7.67 38.42 12.66
CA ARG A 57 8.79 37.61 12.15
C ARG A 57 8.75 36.17 12.68
N THR A 58 8.40 36.01 13.96
CA THR A 58 8.28 34.68 14.58
C THR A 58 7.14 33.88 13.96
N ILE A 59 6.00 34.52 13.70
CA ILE A 59 4.84 33.88 13.06
C ILE A 59 5.20 33.45 11.64
N HIS A 60 5.77 34.34 10.82
CA HIS A 60 6.20 33.99 9.46
C HIS A 60 7.17 32.82 9.46
N HIS A 61 8.19 32.84 10.33
CA HIS A 61 9.14 31.74 10.41
C HIS A 61 8.49 30.40 10.79
N ARG A 62 7.52 30.42 11.71
CA ARG A 62 6.77 29.21 12.10
C ARG A 62 5.88 28.71 10.97
N ILE A 63 5.22 29.61 10.24
CA ILE A 63 4.40 29.25 9.07
C ILE A 63 5.28 28.58 8.02
N ASP A 64 6.40 29.19 7.63
CA ASP A 64 7.31 28.61 6.64
C ASP A 64 7.84 27.23 7.07
N THR A 65 8.12 27.06 8.36
CA THR A 65 8.60 25.78 8.90
C THR A 65 7.51 24.71 8.84
N LEU A 66 6.28 25.08 9.19
CA LEU A 66 5.12 24.19 9.10
C LEU A 66 4.83 23.80 7.64
N GLU A 67 4.87 24.75 6.71
CA GLU A 67 4.68 24.50 5.28
C GLU A 67 5.71 23.51 4.73
N ARG A 68 7.00 23.73 5.02
CA ARG A 68 8.06 22.79 4.61
C ARG A 68 7.86 21.40 5.21
N THR A 69 7.46 21.33 6.48
CA THR A 69 7.21 20.06 7.17
C THR A 69 6.03 19.32 6.56
N ILE A 70 4.95 20.03 6.26
CA ILE A 70 3.74 19.45 5.65
C ILE A 70 4.06 18.94 4.24
N HIS A 71 4.72 19.75 3.40
CA HIS A 71 5.12 19.30 2.06
C HIS A 71 6.00 18.05 2.12
N HIS A 72 7.02 18.03 2.98
CA HIS A 72 7.88 16.86 3.11
C HIS A 72 7.13 15.60 3.56
N ARG A 73 6.15 15.75 4.47
CA ARG A 73 5.32 14.62 4.92
C ARG A 73 4.39 14.14 3.81
N ILE A 74 3.82 15.03 3.01
CA ILE A 74 2.99 14.70 1.85
C ILE A 74 3.83 13.92 0.84
N ASP A 75 4.99 14.42 0.44
CA ASP A 75 5.89 13.74 -0.52
C ASP A 75 6.27 12.33 -0.04
N THR A 76 6.54 12.20 1.26
CA THR A 76 6.90 10.90 1.86
C THR A 76 5.72 9.93 1.84
N LEU A 77 4.52 10.42 2.17
CA LEU A 77 3.30 9.62 2.12
C LEU A 77 2.98 9.20 0.69
N GLU A 78 3.07 10.11 -0.28
CA GLU A 78 2.82 9.82 -1.70
C GLU A 78 3.76 8.74 -2.22
N LYS A 79 5.07 8.84 -1.95
CA LYS A 79 6.06 7.82 -2.33
C LYS A 79 5.78 6.48 -1.68
N THR A 80 5.41 6.48 -0.39
CA THR A 80 5.10 5.26 0.35
C THR A 80 3.86 4.57 -0.21
N VAL A 81 2.81 5.35 -0.52
CA VAL A 81 1.57 4.82 -1.09
C VAL A 81 1.81 4.25 -2.49
N HIS A 82 2.50 4.98 -3.37
CA HIS A 82 2.85 4.48 -4.71
C HIS A 82 3.62 3.17 -4.64
N HIS A 83 4.68 3.11 -3.82
CA HIS A 83 5.46 1.88 -3.66
C HIS A 83 4.62 0.70 -3.17
N ARG A 84 3.71 0.93 -2.22
CA ARG A 84 2.80 -0.12 -1.73
C ARG A 84 1.82 -0.59 -2.79
N ILE A 85 1.35 0.30 -3.65
CA ILE A 85 0.49 -0.03 -4.79
C ILE A 85 1.27 -0.91 -5.78
N ASP A 86 2.47 -0.50 -6.18
CA ASP A 86 3.32 -1.26 -7.12
C ASP A 86 3.60 -2.69 -6.63
N VAL A 87 3.91 -2.83 -5.33
CA VAL A 87 4.15 -4.14 -4.70
C VAL A 87 2.88 -4.99 -4.68
N LEU A 88 1.73 -4.38 -4.39
CA LEU A 88 0.44 -5.08 -4.38
C LEU A 88 0.07 -5.54 -5.79
N GLU A 89 0.18 -4.67 -6.79
CA GLU A 89 -0.10 -4.99 -8.20
C GLU A 89 0.78 -6.15 -8.69
N SER A 90 2.09 -6.07 -8.45
CA SER A 90 3.04 -7.13 -8.83
C SER A 90 2.72 -8.47 -8.17
N THR A 91 2.34 -8.42 -6.88
CA THR A 91 1.96 -9.63 -6.13
C THR A 91 0.66 -10.22 -6.66
N MET A 92 -0.33 -9.38 -6.97
CA MET A 92 -1.60 -9.81 -7.53
C MET A 92 -1.41 -10.43 -8.92
N GLN A 93 -0.63 -9.79 -9.79
CA GLN A 93 -0.34 -10.31 -11.13
C GLN A 93 0.25 -11.71 -11.06
N ARG A 94 1.30 -11.92 -10.24
CA ARG A 94 1.91 -13.24 -10.06
C ARG A 94 0.90 -14.29 -9.58
N ARG A 95 0.03 -13.93 -8.64
CA ARG A 95 -1.01 -14.85 -8.14
C ARG A 95 -2.06 -15.17 -9.21
N PHE A 96 -2.41 -14.21 -10.06
CA PHE A 96 -3.31 -14.45 -11.18
C PHE A 96 -2.68 -15.39 -12.20
N ASP A 97 -1.41 -15.18 -12.57
CA ASP A 97 -0.68 -16.06 -13.49
C ASP A 97 -0.60 -17.50 -12.93
N GLU A 98 -0.33 -17.65 -11.63
CA GLU A 98 -0.31 -18.97 -10.96
C GLU A 98 -1.70 -19.65 -10.99
N VAL A 99 -2.78 -18.88 -10.84
CA VAL A 99 -4.16 -19.40 -10.92
C VAL A 99 -4.51 -19.80 -12.34
N GLU A 100 -4.16 -18.99 -13.34
CA GLU A 100 -4.40 -19.27 -14.76
C GLU A 100 -3.68 -20.54 -15.21
N GLN A 101 -2.42 -20.73 -14.79
CA GLN A 101 -1.67 -21.96 -15.05
C GLN A 101 -2.35 -23.18 -14.43
N ARG A 102 -2.76 -23.09 -13.15
CA ARG A 102 -3.47 -24.18 -12.48
C ARG A 102 -4.80 -24.51 -13.14
N MET A 103 -5.53 -23.50 -13.59
CA MET A 103 -6.79 -23.70 -14.30
C MET A 103 -6.58 -24.41 -15.64
N THR A 104 -5.55 -24.00 -16.38
CA THR A 104 -5.15 -24.65 -17.64
C THR A 104 -4.75 -26.11 -17.43
N ASP A 105 -3.98 -26.39 -16.37
CA ASP A 105 -3.60 -27.76 -16.02
C ASP A 105 -4.78 -28.63 -15.61
N LEU A 106 -5.73 -28.06 -14.86
CA LEU A 106 -6.98 -28.73 -14.48
C LEU A 106 -7.84 -29.04 -15.71
N ASP A 107 -8.00 -28.09 -16.63
CA ASP A 107 -8.75 -28.28 -17.88
C ASP A 107 -8.16 -29.40 -18.74
N ARG A 108 -6.82 -29.43 -18.87
CA ARG A 108 -6.10 -30.52 -19.55
C ARG A 108 -6.34 -31.87 -18.86
N LYS A 109 -6.15 -31.96 -17.55
CA LYS A 109 -6.37 -33.20 -16.79
C LYS A 109 -7.83 -33.67 -16.87
N MET A 110 -8.79 -32.74 -16.86
CA MET A 110 -10.20 -33.05 -17.04
C MET A 110 -10.46 -33.65 -18.44
N THR A 111 -9.87 -33.06 -19.48
CA THR A 111 -9.95 -33.58 -20.85
C THR A 111 -9.38 -35.01 -20.95
N PHE A 112 -8.21 -35.26 -20.38
CA PHE A 112 -7.60 -36.61 -20.40
C PHE A 112 -8.40 -37.61 -19.56
N SER A 113 -8.91 -37.21 -18.39
CA SER A 113 -9.78 -38.04 -17.57
C SER A 113 -11.07 -38.43 -18.30
N ASN A 114 -11.68 -37.49 -19.03
CA ASN A 114 -12.87 -37.76 -19.84
C ASN A 114 -12.57 -38.75 -20.98
N ARG A 115 -11.44 -38.58 -21.69
CA ARG A 115 -11.00 -39.56 -22.71
C ARG A 115 -10.73 -40.95 -22.10
N ASN A 116 -10.14 -40.98 -20.90
CA ASN A 116 -9.90 -42.22 -20.18
C ASN A 116 -11.20 -42.88 -19.71
N ALA A 117 -12.23 -42.12 -19.37
CA ALA A 117 -13.54 -42.67 -19.06
C ALA A 117 -14.12 -43.45 -20.25
N ILE A 118 -13.94 -42.94 -21.48
CA ILE A 118 -14.33 -43.66 -22.71
C ILE A 118 -13.49 -44.93 -22.89
N ALA A 119 -12.17 -44.86 -22.73
CA ALA A 119 -11.29 -46.03 -22.83
C ALA A 119 -11.65 -47.11 -21.78
N ARG A 120 -11.93 -46.71 -20.54
CA ARG A 120 -12.41 -47.61 -19.49
C ARG A 120 -13.74 -48.26 -19.85
N ALA A 121 -14.69 -47.49 -20.38
CA ALA A 121 -15.99 -48.02 -20.81
C ALA A 121 -15.83 -49.07 -21.91
N HIS A 122 -14.98 -48.82 -22.91
CA HIS A 122 -14.65 -49.79 -23.95
C HIS A 122 -14.01 -51.06 -23.36
N ASN A 123 -12.96 -50.89 -22.56
CA ASN A 123 -12.24 -52.01 -21.94
C ASN A 123 -13.12 -52.86 -21.01
N GLY A 124 -14.11 -52.25 -20.34
CA GLY A 124 -15.06 -52.99 -19.51
C GLY A 124 -16.00 -53.92 -20.29
N THR A 125 -16.09 -53.79 -21.62
CA THR A 125 -16.82 -54.73 -22.48
C THR A 125 -15.98 -55.92 -22.94
N VAL A 126 -14.67 -55.92 -22.66
CA VAL A 126 -13.76 -56.97 -23.11
C VAL A 126 -13.88 -58.20 -22.20
N GLU A 127 -14.35 -59.31 -22.76
CA GLU A 127 -14.53 -60.58 -22.04
C GLU A 127 -13.39 -61.59 -22.25
N ARG A 128 -12.75 -61.57 -23.43
CA ARG A 128 -11.68 -62.52 -23.79
C ARG A 128 -10.29 -61.93 -23.52
N GLY A 129 -9.36 -62.79 -23.12
CA GLY A 129 -8.01 -62.39 -22.71
C GLY A 129 -7.12 -61.86 -23.83
N ASP A 130 -7.40 -62.26 -25.07
CA ASP A 130 -6.66 -61.92 -26.29
C ASP A 130 -7.18 -60.67 -27.00
N THR A 131 -8.42 -60.24 -26.71
CA THR A 131 -9.05 -59.08 -27.32
C THR A 131 -8.26 -57.79 -27.06
N PRO A 132 -8.09 -56.92 -28.08
CA PRO A 132 -7.39 -55.66 -27.94
C PRO A 132 -8.03 -54.71 -26.91
N LEU A 133 -7.20 -54.17 -26.02
CA LEU A 133 -7.57 -53.10 -25.10
C LEU A 133 -7.34 -51.73 -25.73
N GLN A 134 -8.24 -50.80 -25.43
CA GLN A 134 -8.03 -49.39 -25.72
C GLN A 134 -7.04 -48.80 -24.73
N ARG A 135 -5.98 -48.20 -25.27
CA ARG A 135 -4.94 -47.53 -24.47
C ARG A 135 -5.50 -46.24 -23.85
N PRO A 136 -5.37 -46.05 -22.53
CA PRO A 136 -5.68 -44.78 -21.89
C PRO A 136 -4.62 -43.71 -22.20
N TYR A 137 -5.00 -42.45 -22.04
CA TYR A 137 -4.13 -41.29 -22.06
C TYR A 137 -3.48 -41.07 -20.68
N SER A 138 -2.26 -40.56 -20.66
CA SER A 138 -1.59 -40.18 -19.43
C SER A 138 -2.16 -38.87 -18.89
N LEU A 139 -2.45 -38.82 -17.59
CA LEU A 139 -2.80 -37.59 -16.88
C LEU A 139 -1.57 -36.67 -16.64
N LEU A 140 -0.36 -37.15 -16.93
CA LEU A 140 0.88 -36.39 -16.80
C LEU A 140 1.29 -35.72 -18.11
N THR A 141 1.28 -36.48 -19.22
CA THR A 141 1.77 -36.00 -20.52
C THR A 141 0.65 -35.63 -21.48
N GLY A 142 -0.56 -36.19 -21.32
CA GLY A 142 -1.66 -36.02 -22.25
C GLY A 142 -1.63 -36.91 -23.48
N ASP A 143 -0.56 -37.69 -23.65
CA ASP A 143 -0.40 -38.66 -24.73
C ASP A 143 -0.96 -40.03 -24.34
N LEU A 144 -1.16 -40.91 -25.34
CA LEU A 144 -1.45 -42.32 -25.06
C LEU A 144 -0.32 -42.93 -24.21
N ILE A 145 -0.68 -43.71 -23.20
CA ILE A 145 0.29 -44.34 -22.31
C ILE A 145 1.07 -45.40 -23.09
N ASP A 146 2.38 -45.16 -23.23
CA ASP A 146 3.30 -46.09 -23.86
C ASP A 146 3.54 -47.31 -22.94
N GLY A 147 3.76 -48.48 -23.54
CA GLY A 147 3.90 -49.74 -22.82
C GLY A 147 2.61 -50.24 -22.16
N PHE A 148 1.45 -49.61 -22.40
CA PHE A 148 0.17 -50.15 -21.96
C PHE A 148 -0.10 -51.49 -22.68
N PRO A 149 -0.45 -52.56 -21.96
CA PRO A 149 -0.62 -53.89 -22.53
C PRO A 149 -1.71 -53.92 -23.60
N SER A 150 -1.46 -54.65 -24.67
CA SER A 150 -2.40 -54.70 -25.80
C SER A 150 -3.64 -55.54 -25.51
N ASN A 151 -3.59 -56.44 -24.53
CA ASN A 151 -4.70 -57.31 -24.11
C ASN A 151 -4.59 -57.72 -22.63
N MET A 152 -5.60 -58.44 -22.11
CA MET A 152 -5.64 -58.82 -20.70
C MET A 152 -4.56 -59.85 -20.33
N ASP A 153 -4.18 -60.73 -21.25
CA ASP A 153 -3.11 -61.71 -21.04
C ASP A 153 -1.74 -61.03 -20.84
N GLN A 154 -1.45 -60.00 -21.64
CA GLN A 154 -0.25 -59.17 -21.46
C GLN A 154 -0.30 -58.37 -20.15
N MET A 155 -1.48 -57.83 -19.80
CA MET A 155 -1.70 -57.13 -18.52
C MET A 155 -1.38 -58.04 -17.32
N ASP A 156 -1.75 -59.32 -17.40
CA ASP A 156 -1.47 -60.29 -16.34
C ASP A 156 0.01 -60.65 -16.20
N ARG A 157 0.80 -60.51 -17.27
CA ARG A 157 2.24 -60.78 -17.30
C ARG A 157 3.11 -59.58 -16.92
N LEU A 158 2.53 -58.39 -16.73
CA LEU A 158 3.29 -57.18 -16.38
C LEU A 158 4.10 -57.34 -15.07
N HIS A 159 5.30 -56.79 -15.08
CA HIS A 159 6.19 -56.70 -13.92
C HIS A 159 5.84 -55.51 -13.03
N GLY A 160 6.21 -55.58 -11.74
CA GLY A 160 5.85 -54.56 -10.75
C GLY A 160 6.25 -53.13 -11.15
N ARG A 161 7.45 -52.95 -11.72
CA ARG A 161 7.93 -51.64 -12.17
C ARG A 161 7.06 -51.05 -13.29
N ASP A 162 6.61 -51.88 -14.22
CA ASP A 162 5.75 -51.44 -15.32
C ASP A 162 4.36 -51.09 -14.79
N VAL A 163 3.82 -51.89 -13.87
CA VAL A 163 2.55 -51.59 -13.17
C VAL A 163 2.64 -50.25 -12.43
N ASP A 164 3.73 -50.00 -11.70
CA ASP A 164 3.94 -48.75 -10.96
C ASP A 164 3.98 -47.54 -11.92
N ASN A 165 4.70 -47.66 -13.04
CA ASN A 165 4.77 -46.62 -14.05
C ASN A 165 3.39 -46.34 -14.67
N LEU A 166 2.64 -47.37 -15.04
CA LEU A 166 1.30 -47.23 -15.61
C LEU A 166 0.32 -46.59 -14.61
N LEU A 167 0.38 -46.96 -13.33
CA LEU A 167 -0.44 -46.35 -12.27
C LEU A 167 -0.13 -44.85 -12.12
N ARG A 168 1.15 -44.45 -12.11
CA ARG A 168 1.52 -43.03 -12.08
C ARG A 168 0.98 -42.25 -13.27
N HIS A 169 1.07 -42.82 -14.48
CA HIS A 169 0.52 -42.17 -15.67
C HIS A 169 -1.01 -42.04 -15.63
N LEU A 170 -1.70 -42.95 -14.93
CA LEU A 170 -3.15 -42.89 -14.70
C LEU A 170 -3.55 -42.02 -13.50
N GLY A 171 -2.58 -41.46 -12.76
CA GLY A 171 -2.82 -40.67 -11.55
C GLY A 171 -3.27 -41.51 -10.34
N GLU A 172 -3.02 -42.81 -10.37
CA GLU A 172 -3.36 -43.75 -9.30
C GLU A 172 -2.15 -43.96 -8.37
N SER A 173 -2.41 -44.30 -7.12
CA SER A 173 -1.36 -44.66 -6.16
C SER A 173 -0.62 -45.91 -6.64
N ASP A 174 0.72 -45.91 -6.57
CA ASP A 174 1.61 -47.06 -6.81
C ASP A 174 2.07 -47.72 -5.49
N GLU A 175 1.36 -47.49 -4.39
CA GLU A 175 1.66 -48.12 -3.10
C GLU A 175 0.93 -49.46 -2.92
N GLY A 176 1.51 -50.34 -2.09
CA GLY A 176 0.95 -51.64 -1.72
C GLY A 176 1.65 -52.85 -2.38
N SER A 177 1.06 -54.03 -2.19
CA SER A 177 1.57 -55.28 -2.76
C SER A 177 1.39 -55.35 -4.28
N ALA A 178 2.21 -56.16 -4.97
CA ALA A 178 2.12 -56.32 -6.42
C ALA A 178 0.73 -56.77 -6.89
N ALA A 179 0.03 -57.58 -6.11
CA ALA A 179 -1.33 -58.02 -6.40
C ALA A 179 -2.35 -56.88 -6.30
N GLU A 180 -2.24 -56.04 -5.26
CA GLU A 180 -3.11 -54.85 -5.09
C GLU A 180 -2.88 -53.83 -6.19
N LYS A 181 -1.63 -53.55 -6.54
CA LYS A 181 -1.29 -52.63 -7.63
C LYS A 181 -1.80 -53.14 -8.98
N LYS A 182 -1.64 -54.44 -9.28
CA LYS A 182 -2.16 -55.05 -10.51
C LYS A 182 -3.70 -55.04 -10.54
N ARG A 183 -4.37 -55.27 -9.41
CA ARG A 183 -5.82 -55.12 -9.30
C ARG A 183 -6.25 -53.66 -9.54
N ARG A 184 -5.56 -52.69 -8.95
CA ARG A 184 -5.81 -51.26 -9.15
C ARG A 184 -5.65 -50.87 -10.62
N LEU A 185 -4.59 -51.34 -11.28
CA LEU A 185 -4.36 -51.09 -12.70
C LEU A 185 -5.50 -51.65 -13.57
N LYS A 186 -5.97 -52.87 -13.29
CA LYS A 186 -7.13 -53.46 -13.97
C LYS A 186 -8.40 -52.61 -13.78
N LEU A 187 -8.68 -52.18 -12.55
CA LEU A 187 -9.84 -51.33 -12.24
C LEU A 187 -9.73 -49.96 -12.94
N ALA A 188 -8.58 -49.31 -12.86
CA ALA A 188 -8.30 -48.03 -13.52
C ALA A 188 -8.34 -48.12 -15.05
N SER A 189 -8.17 -49.33 -15.61
CA SER A 189 -8.32 -49.63 -17.03
C SER A 189 -9.74 -50.04 -17.44
N GLY A 190 -10.69 -50.16 -16.51
CA GLY A 190 -12.07 -50.57 -16.76
C GLY A 190 -12.32 -52.08 -16.71
N LEU A 191 -11.30 -52.89 -16.39
CA LEU A 191 -11.36 -54.36 -16.41
C LEU A 191 -11.88 -54.89 -15.08
N ILE A 192 -13.21 -54.84 -14.91
CA ILE A 192 -13.89 -55.47 -13.77
C ILE A 192 -14.27 -56.88 -14.23
N LYS A 193 -13.72 -57.93 -13.60
CA LYS A 193 -14.23 -59.28 -13.80
C LYS A 193 -15.70 -59.28 -13.38
N ARG A 194 -16.64 -59.43 -14.32
CA ARG A 194 -18.01 -59.84 -13.99
C ARG A 194 -17.88 -61.21 -13.33
N LEU A 195 -18.08 -61.25 -12.02
CA LEU A 195 -18.45 -62.48 -11.33
C LEU A 195 -19.85 -62.83 -11.86
N LEU A 196 -19.89 -63.68 -12.88
CA LEU A 196 -21.07 -64.49 -13.20
C LEU A 196 -20.89 -65.84 -12.50
#